data_AF-A0A8B6HDU9-F1
#
_entry.id   AF-A0A8B6HDU9-F1
#
_cell.length_a   1.000
_cell.length_b   1.000
_cell.length_c   1.000
_cell.angle_alpha   90.00
_cell.angle_beta   90.00
_cell.angle_gamma   90.00
#
_symmetry.space_group_name_H-M   'P 1'
#
loop_
_entity.id
_entity.type
_entity.pdbx_description
1 polymer ?
#
loop_
_entity_poly.entity_id
_entity_poly.type
_entity_poly.pdbx_seq_one_letter_code
_entity_poly.pdbx_strand_id
1 'polypeptide(L)'
;MSADEDKWQPCIHQIQGTGKERRITISLSETLQKLEVEKVALSISGFRYCSDFYRSLLTVGLNKISGTSQKQVFIAIEKMLFEALSSETNLICVRKLLRTALSSLEKGEGNRIGSKRLWNKHKETVSNLLCRLDMYEIKSREEDGKPMFLDLPKECIYNIIAKLSNPKDILNLGQACSYLNVICEDSLLWQQLCFLHFSEKQVASLLTDDLDYSDTNWTHMFHLCKR
;
A
#
# COMPACT_ATOMS: atom_id res chain seq x y z
N MET A 1 -10.58 32.22 3.23
CA MET A 1 -10.98 30.93 3.83
C MET A 1 -9.74 30.07 3.95
N SER A 2 -9.54 29.53 5.15
CA SER A 2 -8.27 29.14 5.76
C SER A 2 -7.40 28.22 4.90
N ALA A 3 -6.12 28.58 4.80
CA ALA A 3 -5.04 27.66 4.45
C ALA A 3 -4.76 26.78 5.67
N ASP A 4 -5.03 25.48 5.54
CA ASP A 4 -4.34 24.37 6.23
C ASP A 4 -5.08 23.08 5.83
N GLU A 5 -4.79 22.57 4.63
CA GLU A 5 -4.96 21.15 4.37
C GLU A 5 -3.85 20.43 5.12
N ASP A 6 -4.14 20.16 6.40
CA ASP A 6 -3.27 19.47 7.34
C ASP A 6 -2.75 18.16 6.74
N LYS A 7 -1.45 18.15 6.45
CA LYS A 7 -0.70 16.93 6.19
C LYS A 7 -0.52 16.21 7.53
N TRP A 8 -1.53 15.44 7.93
CA TRP A 8 -1.56 14.64 9.16
C TRP A 8 -0.43 13.60 9.16
N GLN A 9 0.76 14.03 9.58
CA GLN A 9 1.86 13.16 9.94
C GLN A 9 1.76 12.84 11.44
N PRO A 10 1.95 11.58 11.85
CA PRO A 10 1.92 11.25 13.26
C PRO A 10 3.06 11.97 13.98
N CYS A 11 2.71 12.86 14.90
CA CYS A 11 3.65 13.66 15.66
C CYS A 11 3.60 13.30 17.15
N ILE A 12 4.76 13.38 17.80
CA ILE A 12 4.85 13.27 19.26
C ILE A 12 4.80 14.68 19.81
N HIS A 13 3.74 15.04 20.53
CA HIS A 13 3.73 16.29 21.28
C HIS A 13 4.72 16.16 22.44
N GLN A 14 5.87 16.84 22.34
CA GLN A 14 6.83 16.93 23.44
C GLN A 14 6.18 17.68 24.61
N ILE A 15 6.20 17.05 25.78
CA ILE A 15 5.88 17.72 27.05
C ILE A 15 7.08 18.60 27.39
N GLN A 16 6.97 19.92 27.15
CA GLN A 16 7.99 20.87 27.59
C GLN A 16 7.96 20.99 29.12
N GLY A 17 8.92 20.36 29.79
CA GLY A 17 9.15 20.53 31.22
C GLY A 17 9.88 21.85 31.50
N THR A 18 9.32 22.71 32.34
CA THR A 18 9.82 24.06 32.69
C THR A 18 11.00 24.06 33.70
N GLY A 19 11.87 23.05 33.68
CA GLY A 19 12.99 22.94 34.64
C GLY A 19 14.25 22.31 34.07
N LYS A 20 15.42 22.86 34.42
CA LYS A 20 16.75 22.57 33.83
C LYS A 20 17.25 21.12 33.92
N GLU A 21 16.57 20.19 34.61
CA GLU A 21 17.10 18.85 34.91
C GLU A 21 16.11 17.67 34.73
N ARG A 22 15.10 17.78 33.87
CA ARG A 22 14.31 16.59 33.47
C ARG A 22 14.43 16.35 31.97
N ARG A 23 15.47 15.62 31.55
CA ARG A 23 15.43 14.92 30.26
C ARG A 23 14.39 13.81 30.38
N ILE A 24 13.17 14.05 29.89
CA ILE A 24 12.16 13.01 29.75
C ILE A 24 12.64 12.09 28.62
N THR A 25 13.31 10.99 28.97
CA THR A 25 13.66 9.95 28.00
C THR A 25 12.41 9.10 27.75
N ILE A 26 11.75 9.31 26.61
CA ILE A 26 10.61 8.49 26.18
C ILE A 26 11.17 7.23 25.52
N SER A 27 10.72 6.06 25.95
CA SER A 27 11.13 4.79 25.34
C SER A 27 10.56 4.65 23.92
N LEU A 28 11.25 3.91 23.03
CA LEU A 28 10.71 3.63 21.69
C LEU A 28 9.33 2.97 21.76
N SER A 29 9.10 2.08 22.74
CA SER A 29 7.78 1.47 22.97
C SER A 29 6.71 2.50 23.32
N GLU A 30 6.99 3.45 24.20
CA GLU A 30 6.02 4.52 24.53
C GLU A 30 5.75 5.43 23.35
N THR A 31 6.78 5.77 22.58
CA THR A 31 6.64 6.53 21.34
C THR A 31 5.73 5.80 20.36
N LEU A 32 6.00 4.53 20.09
CA LEU A 32 5.20 3.72 19.17
C LEU A 32 3.75 3.55 19.64
N GLN A 33 3.53 3.43 20.94
CA GLN A 33 2.19 3.33 21.52
C GLN A 33 1.41 4.66 21.38
N LYS A 34 2.10 5.80 21.49
CA LYS A 34 1.51 7.14 21.34
C LYS A 34 1.27 7.54 19.90
N LEU A 35 1.86 6.83 18.93
CA LEU A 35 1.50 7.00 17.52
C LEU A 35 0.04 6.53 17.37
N GLU A 36 -0.87 7.48 17.19
CA GLU A 36 -2.29 7.23 16.96
C GLU A 36 -2.50 6.71 15.52
N VAL A 37 -1.97 5.52 15.24
CA VAL A 37 -1.94 4.93 13.89
C VAL A 37 -3.34 4.81 13.31
N GLU A 38 -4.33 4.48 14.12
CA GLU A 38 -5.74 4.40 13.68
C GLU A 38 -6.22 5.72 13.10
N LYS A 39 -5.93 6.86 13.75
CA LYS A 39 -6.35 8.18 13.27
C LYS A 39 -5.64 8.58 11.99
N VAL A 40 -4.34 8.32 11.90
CA VAL A 40 -3.55 8.66 10.70
C VAL A 40 -3.92 7.75 9.52
N ALA A 41 -4.21 6.48 9.79
CA ALA A 41 -4.59 5.49 8.80
C ALA A 41 -5.99 5.72 8.19
N LEU A 42 -6.80 6.64 8.71
CA LEU A 42 -8.08 7.02 8.11
C LEU A 42 -7.93 7.64 6.71
N SER A 43 -6.78 8.25 6.42
CA SER A 43 -6.50 8.85 5.12
C SER A 43 -5.64 7.93 4.24
N ILE A 44 -5.83 7.97 2.92
CA ILE A 44 -5.06 7.14 1.96
C ILE A 44 -3.55 7.43 2.08
N SER A 45 -3.17 8.71 2.18
CA SER A 45 -1.78 9.13 2.31
C SER A 45 -1.18 8.75 3.67
N GLY A 46 -1.95 8.94 4.76
CA GLY A 46 -1.54 8.56 6.11
C GLY A 46 -1.37 7.04 6.27
N PHE A 47 -2.29 6.25 5.71
CA PHE A 47 -2.17 4.78 5.68
C PHE A 47 -0.88 4.35 4.98
N ARG A 48 -0.62 4.92 3.80
CA ARG A 48 0.60 4.62 3.03
C ARG A 48 1.85 5.00 3.81
N TYR A 49 1.86 6.16 4.46
CA TYR A 49 2.95 6.59 5.33
C TYR A 49 3.20 5.59 6.47
N CYS A 50 2.15 5.21 7.21
CA CYS A 50 2.26 4.22 8.29
C CYS A 50 2.79 2.88 7.77
N SER A 51 2.31 2.42 6.61
CA SER A 51 2.76 1.18 5.99
C SER A 51 4.24 1.23 5.62
N ASP A 52 4.70 2.33 5.01
CA ASP A 52 6.10 2.53 4.64
C ASP A 52 7.01 2.61 5.88
N PHE A 53 6.55 3.30 6.94
CA PHE A 53 7.24 3.37 8.22
C PHE A 53 7.42 1.99 8.86
N TYR A 54 6.34 1.24 9.07
CA TYR A 54 6.42 -0.08 9.69
C TYR A 54 7.15 -1.10 8.82
N ARG A 55 7.01 -1.03 7.49
CA ARG A 55 7.78 -1.87 6.57
C ARG A 55 9.28 -1.62 6.70
N SER A 56 9.69 -0.37 6.84
CA SER A 56 11.09 0.01 7.07
C SER A 56 11.60 -0.54 8.40
N LEU A 57 10.81 -0.41 9.47
CA LEU A 57 11.15 -0.93 10.79
C LEU A 57 11.30 -2.47 10.80
N LEU A 58 10.39 -3.18 10.13
CA LEU A 58 10.43 -4.63 9.96
C LEU A 58 11.66 -5.10 9.18
N THR A 59 12.06 -4.34 8.15
CA THR A 59 13.17 -4.72 7.27
C THR A 59 14.53 -4.46 7.91
N VAL A 60 14.68 -3.34 8.61
CA VAL A 60 15.99 -2.86 9.09
C VAL A 60 16.33 -3.34 10.50
N GLY A 61 15.34 -3.59 11.35
CA GLY A 61 15.62 -3.65 12.78
C GLY A 61 14.58 -4.31 13.69
N LEU A 62 13.70 -5.20 13.19
CA LEU A 62 12.79 -5.92 14.09
C LEU A 62 13.54 -6.65 15.21
N ASN A 63 14.67 -7.26 14.87
CA ASN A 63 15.56 -7.92 15.83
C ASN A 63 16.57 -6.99 16.52
N LYS A 64 16.48 -5.68 16.32
CA LYS A 64 17.32 -4.67 17.01
C LYS A 64 16.54 -3.88 18.05
N ILE A 65 15.21 -3.97 18.03
CA ILE A 65 14.33 -3.28 18.96
C ILE A 65 13.88 -4.22 20.08
N SER A 66 13.56 -3.63 21.25
CA SER A 66 13.11 -4.37 22.42
C SER A 66 11.84 -5.18 22.14
N GLY A 67 11.64 -6.30 22.84
CA GLY A 67 10.42 -7.11 22.70
C GLY A 67 9.12 -6.32 22.97
N THR A 68 9.16 -5.31 23.84
CA THR A 68 8.02 -4.41 24.08
C THR A 68 7.75 -3.52 22.87
N SER A 69 8.79 -2.98 22.24
CA SER A 69 8.66 -2.22 20.99
C SER A 69 8.16 -3.10 19.84
N GLN A 70 8.65 -4.33 19.72
CA GLN A 70 8.15 -5.30 18.72
C GLN A 70 6.64 -5.53 18.89
N LYS A 71 6.16 -5.73 20.12
CA LYS A 71 4.72 -5.86 20.40
C LYS A 71 3.93 -4.65 19.89
N GLN A 72 4.41 -3.43 20.14
CA GLN A 72 3.72 -2.23 19.66
C GLN A 72 3.66 -2.15 18.12
N VAL A 73 4.71 -2.61 17.43
CA VAL A 73 4.70 -2.73 15.96
C VAL A 73 3.59 -3.66 15.49
N PHE A 74 3.49 -4.86 16.06
CA PHE A 74 2.47 -5.82 15.62
C PHE A 74 1.05 -5.39 16.01
N ILE A 75 0.86 -4.72 17.16
CA ILE A 75 -0.41 -4.10 17.53
C ILE A 75 -0.80 -3.03 16.50
N ALA A 76 0.13 -2.18 16.09
CA ALA A 76 -0.14 -1.16 15.08
C ALA A 76 -0.49 -1.78 13.71
N ILE A 77 0.24 -2.80 13.26
CA ILE A 77 -0.06 -3.51 12.01
C ILE A 77 -1.45 -4.16 12.06
N GLU A 78 -1.82 -4.75 13.21
CA GLU A 78 -3.14 -5.32 13.42
C GLU A 78 -4.23 -4.24 13.32
N LYS A 79 -4.06 -3.11 13.99
CA LYS A 79 -4.97 -1.95 13.89
C LYS A 79 -5.12 -1.45 12.45
N MET A 80 -4.01 -1.36 11.71
CA MET A 80 -4.04 -0.99 10.28
C MET A 80 -4.82 -2.00 9.43
N LEU A 81 -4.76 -3.31 9.73
CA LEU A 81 -5.60 -4.29 9.04
C LEU A 81 -7.07 -4.05 9.35
N PHE A 82 -7.43 -3.86 10.62
CA PHE A 82 -8.82 -3.59 10.99
C PHE A 82 -9.39 -2.34 10.30
N GLU A 83 -8.59 -1.28 10.19
CA GLU A 83 -8.96 -0.07 9.46
C GLU A 83 -9.12 -0.35 7.95
N ALA A 84 -8.21 -1.11 7.35
CA ALA A 84 -8.29 -1.48 5.92
C ALA A 84 -9.54 -2.34 5.62
N LEU A 85 -9.89 -3.26 6.51
CA LEU A 85 -11.08 -4.10 6.38
C LEU A 85 -12.38 -3.31 6.62
N SER A 86 -12.36 -2.33 7.52
CA SER A 86 -13.54 -1.51 7.85
C SER A 86 -13.83 -0.47 6.77
N SER A 87 -12.78 0.14 6.20
CA SER A 87 -12.90 1.11 5.12
C SER A 87 -12.97 0.47 3.73
N GLU A 88 -12.72 -0.83 3.60
CA GLU A 88 -12.56 -1.55 2.33
C GLU A 88 -11.48 -0.92 1.41
N THR A 89 -10.52 -0.19 1.99
CA THR A 89 -9.42 0.44 1.26
C THR A 89 -8.07 -0.14 1.69
N ASN A 90 -7.03 0.10 0.87
CA ASN A 90 -5.64 -0.21 1.20
C ASN A 90 -5.34 -1.70 1.53
N LEU A 91 -6.25 -2.64 1.21
CA LEU A 91 -6.12 -4.08 1.45
C LEU A 91 -4.81 -4.65 0.88
N ILE A 92 -4.44 -4.23 -0.33
CA ILE A 92 -3.19 -4.65 -1.00
C ILE A 92 -1.97 -4.14 -0.23
N CYS A 93 -2.04 -2.92 0.31
CA CYS A 93 -0.95 -2.30 1.05
C CYS A 93 -0.68 -3.07 2.35
N VAL A 94 -1.73 -3.35 3.12
CA VAL A 94 -1.61 -4.14 4.36
C VAL A 94 -1.21 -5.59 4.07
N ARG A 95 -1.70 -6.21 2.97
CA ARG A 95 -1.24 -7.55 2.55
C ARG A 95 0.27 -7.59 2.34
N LYS A 96 0.82 -6.59 1.64
CA LYS A 96 2.27 -6.46 1.41
C LYS A 96 3.04 -6.25 2.72
N LEU A 97 2.50 -5.42 3.62
CA LEU A 97 3.09 -5.17 4.94
C LEU A 97 3.14 -6.46 5.78
N LEU A 98 2.03 -7.20 5.86
CA LEU A 98 1.95 -8.48 6.57
C LEU A 98 2.91 -9.53 6.00
N ARG A 99 3.00 -9.65 4.66
CA ARG A 99 3.98 -10.54 4.02
C ARG A 99 5.43 -10.15 4.32
N THR A 100 5.70 -8.84 4.38
CA THR A 100 7.03 -8.35 4.80
C THR A 100 7.30 -8.70 6.26
N ALA A 101 6.30 -8.54 7.14
CA ALA A 101 6.42 -8.90 8.54
C ALA A 101 6.72 -10.40 8.73
N LEU A 102 6.03 -11.26 7.99
CA LEU A 102 6.27 -12.71 8.01
C LEU A 102 7.69 -13.04 7.55
N SER A 103 8.13 -12.48 6.41
CA SER A 103 9.49 -12.69 5.89
C SER A 103 10.56 -12.20 6.86
N SER A 104 10.35 -11.06 7.51
CA SER A 104 11.26 -10.54 8.54
C SER A 104 11.34 -11.46 9.77
N LEU A 105 10.22 -12.04 10.19
CA LEU A 105 10.19 -13.01 11.29
C LEU A 105 10.89 -14.33 10.94
N GLU A 106 10.75 -14.80 9.71
CA GLU A 106 11.44 -16.01 9.22
C GLU A 106 12.96 -15.79 9.16
N LYS A 107 13.41 -14.69 8.55
CA LYS A 107 14.83 -14.34 8.44
C LYS A 107 15.48 -14.07 9.80
N GLY A 108 14.72 -13.49 10.74
CA GLY A 108 15.22 -13.11 12.06
C GLY A 108 15.29 -14.25 13.08
N GLU A 109 14.86 -15.46 12.75
CA GLU A 109 14.70 -16.56 13.72
C GLU A 109 16.01 -16.97 14.44
N GLY A 110 17.15 -16.88 13.74
CA GLY A 110 18.48 -17.19 14.27
C GLY A 110 19.16 -16.06 15.04
N ASN A 111 18.69 -14.81 14.89
CA ASN A 111 19.25 -13.63 15.55
C ASN A 111 18.13 -12.83 16.24
N ARG A 112 17.24 -13.53 16.94
CA ARG A 112 16.05 -12.95 17.57
C ARG A 112 16.42 -12.26 18.89
N ILE A 113 15.92 -11.04 19.08
CA ILE A 113 15.87 -10.39 20.38
C ILE A 113 14.54 -10.73 21.04
N GLY A 114 14.61 -11.33 22.24
CA GLY A 114 13.44 -11.75 23.02
C GLY A 114 13.29 -13.27 23.10
N SER A 115 12.19 -13.73 23.69
CA SER A 115 11.95 -15.16 23.88
C SER A 115 11.45 -15.84 22.60
N LYS A 116 11.79 -17.13 22.42
CA LYS A 116 11.24 -17.95 21.31
C LYS A 116 9.71 -17.91 21.27
N ARG A 117 9.08 -17.91 22.45
CA ARG A 117 7.62 -17.82 22.60
C ARG A 117 7.06 -16.51 22.03
N LEU A 118 7.74 -15.37 22.26
CA LEU A 118 7.31 -14.08 21.70
C LEU A 118 7.36 -14.11 20.17
N TRP A 119 8.44 -14.64 19.60
CA TRP A 119 8.64 -14.75 18.15
C TRP A 119 7.57 -15.63 17.48
N ASN A 120 7.29 -16.78 18.09
CA ASN A 120 6.22 -17.67 17.63
C ASN A 120 4.86 -16.99 17.70
N LYS A 121 4.57 -16.25 18.77
CA LYS A 121 3.33 -15.47 18.90
C LYS A 121 3.21 -14.41 17.80
N HIS A 122 4.30 -13.74 17.43
CA HIS A 122 4.29 -12.79 16.32
C HIS A 122 4.02 -13.47 14.97
N LYS A 123 4.66 -14.62 14.69
CA LYS A 123 4.40 -15.41 13.48
C LYS A 123 2.95 -15.86 13.39
N GLU A 124 2.40 -16.38 14.49
CA GLU A 124 1.00 -16.79 14.60
C GLU A 124 0.06 -15.60 14.36
N THR A 125 0.33 -14.46 15.00
CA THR A 125 -0.47 -13.23 14.82
C THR A 125 -0.50 -12.82 13.34
N VAL A 126 0.66 -12.70 12.69
CA VAL A 126 0.73 -12.31 11.26
C VAL A 126 0.03 -13.32 10.37
N SER A 127 0.16 -14.61 10.64
CA SER A 127 -0.50 -15.67 9.86
C SER A 127 -2.02 -15.59 9.99
N ASN A 128 -2.54 -15.37 11.20
CA ASN A 128 -3.98 -15.19 11.44
C ASN A 128 -4.50 -13.94 10.74
N LEU A 129 -3.75 -12.82 10.78
CA LEU A 129 -4.11 -11.59 10.09
C LEU A 129 -4.15 -11.78 8.56
N LEU A 130 -3.19 -12.50 7.98
CA LEU A 130 -3.19 -12.85 6.56
C LEU A 130 -4.40 -13.73 6.20
N CYS A 131 -4.68 -14.76 7.00
CA CYS A 131 -5.83 -15.63 6.79
C CYS A 131 -7.15 -14.84 6.82
N ARG A 132 -7.31 -13.95 7.80
CA ARG A 132 -8.49 -13.05 7.87
C ARG A 132 -8.62 -12.14 6.66
N LEU A 133 -7.51 -11.61 6.16
CA LEU A 133 -7.50 -10.76 4.97
C LEU A 133 -7.82 -11.54 3.68
N ASP A 134 -7.40 -12.80 3.60
CA ASP A 134 -7.66 -13.66 2.44
C ASP A 134 -9.09 -14.24 2.45
N MET A 135 -9.68 -14.41 3.63
CA MET A 135 -11.10 -14.77 3.79
C MET A 135 -12.06 -13.58 3.65
N TYR A 136 -11.54 -12.35 3.57
CA TYR A 136 -12.39 -11.17 3.48
C TYR A 136 -12.91 -10.99 2.05
N GLU A 137 -14.22 -11.00 1.90
CA GLU A 137 -14.91 -10.66 0.65
C GLU A 137 -15.40 -9.22 0.70
N ILE A 138 -15.04 -8.44 -0.33
CA ILE A 138 -15.52 -7.07 -0.50
C ILE A 138 -17.02 -7.12 -0.71
N LYS A 139 -17.76 -6.31 0.06
CA LYS A 139 -19.21 -6.29 -0.03
C LYS A 139 -19.63 -5.62 -1.32
N SER A 140 -20.67 -6.16 -1.96
CA SER A 140 -21.34 -5.44 -3.04
C SER A 140 -21.97 -4.18 -2.49
N ARG A 141 -21.87 -3.08 -3.25
CA ARG A 141 -22.53 -1.82 -2.91
C ARG A 141 -24.04 -2.03 -2.81
N GLU A 142 -24.66 -1.45 -1.79
CA GLU A 142 -26.13 -1.42 -1.66
C GLU A 142 -26.76 -0.64 -2.81
N GLU A 143 -27.97 -1.02 -3.23
CA GLU A 143 -28.74 -0.32 -4.27
C GLU A 143 -29.24 1.04 -3.73
N ASP A 144 -28.34 2.01 -3.64
CA ASP A 144 -28.59 3.35 -3.11
C ASP A 144 -29.07 4.36 -4.17
N GLY A 145 -29.33 3.89 -5.40
CA GLY A 145 -29.80 4.69 -6.54
C GLY A 145 -28.79 5.72 -7.06
N LYS A 146 -27.56 5.72 -6.55
CA LYS A 146 -26.49 6.62 -7.01
C LYS A 146 -25.72 5.98 -8.17
N PRO A 147 -25.10 6.80 -9.04
CA PRO A 147 -24.38 6.30 -10.20
C PRO A 147 -23.26 5.33 -9.80
N MET A 148 -23.13 4.28 -10.59
CA MET A 148 -22.07 3.28 -10.56
C MET A 148 -20.93 3.65 -11.51
N PHE A 149 -19.82 2.94 -11.38
CA PHE A 149 -18.67 3.11 -12.26
C PHE A 149 -19.01 2.95 -13.75
N LEU A 150 -19.90 2.02 -14.08
CA LEU A 150 -20.34 1.76 -15.46
C LEU A 150 -21.34 2.79 -16.00
N ASP A 151 -21.89 3.66 -15.14
CA ASP A 151 -22.78 4.74 -15.56
C ASP A 151 -22.01 5.98 -16.03
N LEU A 152 -20.69 5.99 -15.87
CA LEU A 152 -19.82 7.06 -16.35
C LEU A 152 -19.71 7.01 -17.88
N PRO A 153 -19.57 8.18 -18.56
CA PRO A 153 -19.26 8.21 -19.98
C PRO A 153 -17.98 7.42 -20.30
N LYS A 154 -17.93 6.81 -21.50
CA LYS A 154 -16.82 5.96 -21.94
C LYS A 154 -15.47 6.65 -21.77
N GLU A 155 -15.38 7.93 -22.14
CA GLU A 155 -14.16 8.73 -22.09
C GLU A 155 -13.69 8.97 -20.65
N CYS A 156 -14.62 9.07 -19.69
CA CYS A 156 -14.29 9.16 -18.27
C CYS A 156 -13.72 7.85 -17.75
N ILE A 157 -14.35 6.72 -18.10
CA ILE A 157 -13.87 5.37 -17.74
C ILE A 157 -12.48 5.17 -18.32
N TYR A 158 -12.29 5.48 -19.60
CA TYR A 158 -11.00 5.39 -20.28
C TYR A 158 -9.91 6.21 -19.58
N ASN A 159 -10.19 7.47 -19.23
CA ASN A 159 -9.24 8.33 -18.51
C ASN A 159 -8.89 7.82 -17.11
N ILE A 160 -9.79 7.10 -16.44
CA ILE A 160 -9.51 6.47 -15.14
C ILE A 160 -8.57 5.28 -15.35
N ILE A 161 -8.86 4.43 -16.33
CA ILE A 161 -8.04 3.23 -16.65
C ILE A 161 -6.64 3.65 -17.12
N ALA A 162 -6.54 4.69 -17.94
CA ALA A 162 -5.27 5.23 -18.45
C ALA A 162 -4.34 5.75 -17.33
N LYS A 163 -4.84 5.94 -16.10
CA LYS A 163 -4.03 6.35 -14.94
C LYS A 163 -3.59 5.17 -14.06
N LEU A 164 -3.96 3.94 -14.41
CA LEU A 164 -3.58 2.75 -13.63
C LEU A 164 -2.12 2.39 -13.88
N SER A 165 -1.32 2.47 -12.81
CA SER A 165 0.13 2.19 -12.85
C SER A 165 0.54 0.72 -13.01
N ASN A 166 -0.40 -0.22 -12.89
CA ASN A 166 -0.10 -1.65 -12.88
C ASN A 166 -0.89 -2.38 -13.98
N PRO A 167 -0.21 -3.05 -14.93
CA PRO A 167 -0.88 -3.69 -16.06
C PRO A 167 -1.75 -4.86 -15.61
N LYS A 168 -1.41 -5.50 -14.48
CA LYS A 168 -2.27 -6.54 -13.89
C LYS A 168 -3.64 -5.99 -13.50
N ASP A 169 -3.71 -4.74 -13.06
CA ASP A 169 -4.97 -4.14 -12.63
C ASP A 169 -5.87 -3.88 -13.85
N ILE A 170 -5.27 -3.51 -14.99
CA ILE A 170 -5.96 -3.34 -16.28
C ILE A 170 -6.50 -4.68 -16.80
N LEU A 171 -5.67 -5.73 -16.76
CA LEU A 171 -6.09 -7.08 -17.18
C LEU A 171 -7.23 -7.62 -16.30
N ASN A 172 -7.11 -7.47 -14.98
CA ASN A 172 -8.16 -7.87 -14.04
C ASN A 172 -9.45 -7.09 -14.28
N LEU A 173 -9.35 -5.81 -14.66
CA LEU A 173 -10.51 -4.98 -15.00
C LEU A 173 -11.21 -5.47 -16.27
N GLY A 174 -10.45 -5.87 -17.29
CA GLY A 174 -11.01 -6.47 -18.51
C GLY A 174 -11.74 -7.79 -18.23
N GLN A 175 -11.22 -8.59 -17.30
CA GLN A 175 -11.87 -9.82 -16.86
C GLN A 175 -13.16 -9.59 -16.05
N ALA A 176 -13.36 -8.39 -15.50
CA ALA A 176 -14.52 -8.10 -14.66
C ALA A 176 -15.82 -7.97 -15.47
N CYS A 177 -15.78 -7.38 -16.67
CA CYS A 177 -16.92 -7.39 -17.59
C CYS A 177 -16.52 -7.16 -19.05
N SER A 178 -17.36 -7.64 -19.98
CA SER A 178 -17.11 -7.55 -21.42
C SER A 178 -16.95 -6.12 -21.95
N TYR A 179 -17.72 -5.16 -21.40
CA TYR A 179 -17.61 -3.75 -21.78
C TYR A 179 -16.22 -3.17 -21.44
N LEU A 180 -15.71 -3.46 -20.24
CA LEU A 180 -14.38 -3.02 -19.81
C LEU A 180 -13.28 -3.76 -20.58
N ASN A 181 -13.51 -5.03 -20.97
CA ASN A 181 -12.57 -5.77 -21.78
C ASN A 181 -12.25 -5.07 -23.11
N VAL A 182 -13.28 -4.57 -23.81
CA VAL A 182 -13.12 -3.83 -25.07
C VAL A 182 -12.24 -2.57 -24.87
N ILE A 183 -12.38 -1.89 -23.73
CA ILE A 183 -11.56 -0.72 -23.41
C ILE A 183 -10.13 -1.12 -23.05
N CYS A 184 -9.95 -2.18 -22.25
CA CYS A 184 -8.64 -2.67 -21.82
C CYS A 184 -7.80 -3.29 -22.95
N GLU A 185 -8.42 -3.76 -24.02
CA GLU A 185 -7.74 -4.29 -25.22
C GLU A 185 -7.36 -3.19 -26.24
N ASP A 186 -7.78 -1.94 -26.03
CA ASP A 186 -7.48 -0.84 -26.94
C ASP A 186 -5.97 -0.53 -27.00
N SER A 187 -5.39 -0.64 -28.19
CA SER A 187 -3.98 -0.36 -28.45
C SER A 187 -3.58 1.07 -28.06
N LEU A 188 -4.46 2.05 -28.26
CA LEU A 188 -4.21 3.45 -27.92
C LEU A 188 -4.14 3.65 -26.40
N LEU A 189 -4.89 2.87 -25.62
CA LEU A 189 -4.81 2.90 -24.16
C LEU A 189 -3.41 2.48 -23.70
N TRP A 190 -2.90 1.38 -24.24
CA TRP A 190 -1.55 0.88 -23.92
C TRP A 190 -0.46 1.86 -24.37
N GLN A 191 -0.65 2.53 -25.51
CA GLN A 191 0.24 3.58 -25.96
C GLN A 191 0.30 4.75 -24.95
N GLN A 192 -0.86 5.26 -24.52
CA GLN A 192 -0.93 6.33 -23.54
C GLN A 192 -0.31 5.92 -22.19
N LEU A 193 -0.56 4.69 -21.76
CA LEU A 193 0.03 4.13 -20.55
C LEU A 193 1.57 4.09 -20.62
N CYS A 194 2.12 3.73 -21.78
CA CYS A 194 3.57 3.76 -22.00
C CYS A 194 4.13 5.17 -21.80
N PHE A 195 3.52 6.18 -22.42
CA PHE A 195 3.98 7.57 -22.31
C PHE A 195 3.72 8.20 -20.93
N LEU A 196 2.70 7.73 -20.21
CA LEU A 196 2.42 8.22 -18.86
C LEU A 196 3.39 7.65 -17.82
N HIS A 197 3.76 6.37 -17.93
CA HIS A 197 4.51 5.65 -16.90
C HIS A 197 6.01 5.55 -17.16
N PHE A 198 6.46 5.74 -18.40
CA PHE A 198 7.86 5.63 -18.77
C PHE A 198 8.37 6.91 -19.43
N SER A 199 9.68 7.14 -19.30
CA SER A 199 10.33 8.25 -20.00
C SER A 199 10.38 7.99 -21.50
N GLU A 200 10.37 9.06 -22.30
CA GLU A 200 10.51 8.97 -23.76
C GLU A 200 11.75 8.17 -24.17
N LYS A 201 12.86 8.29 -23.44
CA LYS A 201 14.08 7.52 -23.71
C LYS A 201 13.89 6.01 -23.55
N GLN A 202 13.14 5.57 -22.54
CA GLN A 202 12.86 4.15 -22.31
C GLN A 202 11.99 3.59 -23.44
N VAL A 203 10.96 4.35 -23.85
CA VAL A 203 10.07 3.94 -24.94
C VAL A 203 10.80 3.96 -26.29
N ALA A 204 11.53 5.04 -26.60
CA ALA A 204 12.28 5.19 -27.84
C ALA A 204 13.41 4.16 -27.99
N SER A 205 14.05 3.73 -26.90
CA SER A 205 15.09 2.69 -26.97
C SER A 205 14.58 1.31 -27.42
N LEU A 206 13.27 1.09 -27.34
CA LEU A 206 12.61 -0.17 -27.71
C LEU A 206 11.87 -0.08 -29.05
N LEU A 207 11.57 1.14 -29.51
CA LEU A 207 11.11 1.41 -30.86
C LEU A 207 12.34 1.42 -31.79
N THR A 208 12.56 0.34 -32.53
CA THR A 208 13.54 0.35 -33.63
C THR A 208 13.10 1.32 -34.71
N ASP A 209 14.05 2.03 -35.33
CA ASP A 209 13.82 3.11 -36.32
C ASP A 209 12.93 2.71 -37.54
N ASP A 210 12.71 1.41 -37.77
CA ASP A 210 11.94 0.85 -38.88
C ASP A 210 10.48 0.46 -38.55
N LEU A 211 9.98 0.71 -37.33
CA LEU A 211 8.59 0.37 -36.95
C LEU A 211 7.68 1.59 -37.00
N ASP A 212 6.68 1.55 -37.88
CA ASP A 212 5.57 2.51 -37.84
C ASP A 212 4.80 2.39 -36.52
N TYR A 213 4.49 3.53 -35.90
CA TYR A 213 3.73 3.62 -34.64
C TYR A 213 2.40 2.85 -34.66
N SER A 214 1.83 2.64 -35.86
CA SER A 214 0.59 1.90 -36.10
C SER A 214 0.71 0.39 -35.98
N ASP A 215 1.90 -0.19 -36.24
CA ASP A 215 2.13 -1.64 -36.19
C ASP A 215 2.74 -2.10 -34.86
N THR A 216 2.99 -1.15 -33.96
CA THR A 216 3.59 -1.40 -32.65
C THR A 216 2.58 -2.06 -31.71
N ASN A 217 2.94 -3.23 -31.17
CA ASN A 217 2.19 -3.85 -30.07
C ASN A 217 2.49 -3.13 -28.75
N TRP A 218 1.70 -2.11 -28.43
CA TRP A 218 1.87 -1.28 -27.24
C TRP A 218 1.75 -2.04 -25.92
N THR A 219 0.92 -3.08 -25.86
CA THR A 219 0.82 -3.96 -24.70
C THR A 219 2.15 -4.67 -24.44
N HIS A 220 2.78 -5.19 -25.49
CA HIS A 220 4.10 -5.82 -25.40
C HIS A 220 5.18 -4.81 -24.99
N MET A 221 5.17 -3.61 -25.57
CA MET A 221 6.07 -2.51 -25.21
C MET A 221 5.96 -2.14 -23.73
N PHE A 222 4.74 -2.00 -23.21
CA PHE A 222 4.52 -1.68 -21.80
C PHE A 222 5.14 -2.73 -20.87
N HIS A 223 5.03 -4.01 -21.22
CA HIS A 223 5.64 -5.09 -20.46
C HIS A 223 7.16 -5.09 -20.53
N LEU A 224 7.75 -4.70 -21.66
CA LEU A 224 9.19 -4.57 -21.82
C LEU A 224 9.76 -3.40 -21.01
N CYS A 225 9.12 -2.21 -21.05
CA CYS A 225 9.54 -1.04 -20.28
C CYS A 225 9.53 -1.25 -18.76
N LYS A 226 8.71 -2.19 -18.26
CA LYS A 226 8.56 -2.46 -16.83
C LYS A 226 9.61 -3.45 -16.27
N ARG A 227 10.34 -4.17 -17.12
CA ARG A 227 11.40 -5.10 -16.71
C ARG A 227 12.66 -4.36 -16.31
#